data_AF-A0A6J6GRQ8-F1
#
_entry.id   AF-A0A6J6GRQ8-F1
#
_cell.length_a   1.000
_cell.length_b   1.000
_cell.length_c   1.000
_cell.angle_alpha   90.00
_cell.angle_beta   90.00
_cell.angle_gamma   90.00
#
_symmetry.space_group_name_H-M   'P 1'
#
loop_
_entity.id
_entity.type
_entity.pdbx_description
1 polymer ?
#
loop_
_entity_poly.entity_id
_entity_poly.type
_entity_poly.pdbx_seq_one_letter_code
_entity_poly.pdbx_strand_id
1 'polypeptide(L)'
;MNGPYPRPHATTVRRGTGCSQGNGRLADLCFCRTGIDDLGDAGYPVLEDPLETRLEGHSRSRAGNARSDEFHGHEAGFFVDVVKHDIAVVGLNRRADDFDDLFNLSAHPRILGTGITSSTVRHPTVGFPDRACETFAMSAPITSVQFFADACCPWTWNTSRWLVDVSTRHGVDVEWRTLSLAELNKDRDVPEHFRPRLACSRRLARVLESLRADGRNDMVAAIFADYGARLHHDEASPDDSLLIASVTAVGLDLAETMNAADDARWDSAITTSVTEALELAGPDVGSPIIASPLHGRGFFGPIVSPPPVGPDADALWQILSGALHLPDFFELKRGRNNGVEFGPRP
;
A
#
# COMPACT_ATOMS: atom_id res chain seq x y z
N MET A 1 14.06 58.33 -56.32
CA MET A 1 12.97 57.83 -57.19
C MET A 1 12.05 56.97 -56.34
N ASN A 2 10.77 57.36 -56.30
CA ASN A 2 9.51 56.64 -56.05
C ASN A 2 9.38 55.62 -54.88
N GLY A 3 8.46 55.92 -53.94
CA GLY A 3 7.82 54.95 -53.02
C GLY A 3 6.63 54.21 -53.67
N PRO A 4 5.57 53.78 -52.94
CA PRO A 4 5.36 53.74 -51.48
C PRO A 4 4.69 52.44 -50.90
N TYR A 5 4.49 52.47 -49.56
CA TYR A 5 3.68 51.67 -48.58
C TYR A 5 2.21 51.30 -49.00
N PRO A 6 1.34 50.54 -48.24
CA PRO A 6 1.24 50.46 -46.76
C PRO A 6 0.73 49.17 -46.03
N ARG A 7 0.74 49.24 -44.69
CA ARG A 7 0.11 48.36 -43.66
C ARG A 7 -1.42 48.54 -43.54
N PRO A 8 -2.13 47.70 -42.77
CA PRO A 8 -3.40 48.10 -42.14
C PRO A 8 -3.39 48.13 -40.60
N HIS A 9 -4.36 48.89 -40.08
CA HIS A 9 -4.57 49.38 -38.72
C HIS A 9 -5.42 48.45 -37.82
N ALA A 10 -5.24 48.62 -36.51
CA ALA A 10 -6.15 48.17 -35.46
C ALA A 10 -7.37 49.10 -35.32
N THR A 11 -8.54 48.56 -34.94
CA THR A 11 -9.69 49.35 -34.48
C THR A 11 -10.50 48.58 -33.43
N THR A 12 -10.80 49.28 -32.33
CA THR A 12 -11.58 48.89 -31.16
C THR A 12 -13.06 49.24 -31.35
N VAL A 13 -14.03 48.39 -30.97
CA VAL A 13 -15.42 48.82 -30.65
C VAL A 13 -16.04 47.99 -29.51
N ARG A 14 -16.88 48.70 -28.73
CA ARG A 14 -17.49 48.43 -27.41
C ARG A 14 -18.72 47.49 -27.38
N ARG A 15 -19.04 47.11 -26.13
CA ARG A 15 -20.29 46.55 -25.55
C ARG A 15 -21.61 47.10 -26.11
N GLY A 16 -22.64 46.25 -26.10
CA GLY A 16 -24.07 46.63 -26.14
C GLY A 16 -24.97 45.52 -25.60
N THR A 17 -25.75 45.85 -24.57
CA THR A 17 -26.78 45.08 -23.87
C THR A 17 -28.09 44.95 -24.66
N GLY A 18 -28.85 43.87 -24.46
CA GLY A 18 -30.24 43.75 -24.92
C GLY A 18 -30.97 42.56 -24.31
N CYS A 19 -31.91 42.85 -23.41
CA CYS A 19 -32.81 41.93 -22.70
C CYS A 19 -34.20 41.97 -23.36
N SER A 20 -34.92 40.84 -23.45
CA SER A 20 -36.41 40.68 -23.51
C SER A 20 -36.77 39.33 -24.13
N GLN A 21 -37.87 38.63 -23.84
CA GLN A 21 -38.70 38.43 -22.65
C GLN A 21 -39.75 37.34 -23.02
N GLY A 22 -40.11 36.47 -22.07
CA GLY A 22 -41.36 35.66 -22.04
C GLY A 22 -41.36 34.38 -22.88
N ASN A 23 -42.01 33.27 -22.53
CA ASN A 23 -42.93 32.84 -21.46
C ASN A 23 -42.84 31.29 -21.53
N GLY A 24 -42.67 30.50 -20.47
CA GLY A 24 -43.58 30.31 -19.35
C GLY A 24 -44.20 28.91 -19.41
N ARG A 25 -43.89 28.03 -18.46
CA ARG A 25 -44.85 27.23 -17.65
C ARG A 25 -44.16 26.16 -16.81
N LEU A 26 -44.57 26.15 -15.55
CA LEU A 26 -44.31 25.17 -14.50
C LEU A 26 -44.88 23.80 -14.88
N ALA A 27 -44.12 22.75 -14.62
CA ALA A 27 -44.63 21.43 -14.28
C ALA A 27 -43.70 20.83 -13.21
N ASP A 28 -44.21 20.80 -11.98
CA ASP A 28 -43.71 19.91 -10.93
C ASP A 28 -43.80 18.46 -11.43
N LEU A 29 -42.66 17.77 -11.49
CA LEU A 29 -42.62 16.33 -11.47
C LEU A 29 -41.56 15.86 -10.48
N CYS A 30 -42.07 15.22 -9.46
CA CYS A 30 -41.41 14.52 -8.37
C CYS A 30 -40.67 13.27 -8.91
N PHE A 31 -39.51 12.98 -8.32
CA PHE A 31 -38.85 11.67 -8.20
C PHE A 31 -38.54 10.85 -9.47
N CYS A 32 -37.24 10.69 -9.77
CA CYS A 32 -36.48 9.48 -9.44
C CYS A 32 -34.98 9.77 -9.61
N ARG A 33 -34.25 9.91 -8.50
CA ARG A 33 -32.79 9.73 -8.46
C ARG A 33 -32.54 8.24 -8.74
N THR A 34 -32.07 7.91 -9.93
CA THR A 34 -31.51 6.59 -10.22
C THR A 34 -30.01 6.63 -9.98
N GLY A 35 -29.55 5.79 -9.05
CA GLY A 35 -28.21 5.20 -9.03
C GLY A 35 -27.07 6.17 -8.77
N ILE A 36 -26.70 6.33 -7.50
CA ILE A 36 -25.29 6.52 -7.15
C ILE A 36 -24.67 5.14 -7.33
N ASP A 37 -23.92 4.94 -8.41
CA ASP A 37 -23.07 3.76 -8.55
C ASP A 37 -21.80 4.03 -7.73
N ASP A 38 -21.76 3.45 -6.52
CA ASP A 38 -20.57 3.37 -5.66
C ASP A 38 -19.48 2.59 -6.40
N LEU A 39 -18.62 3.27 -7.15
CA LEU A 39 -17.42 2.71 -7.79
C LEU A 39 -16.21 2.60 -6.84
N GLY A 40 -16.47 2.68 -5.53
CA GLY A 40 -15.46 2.73 -4.47
C GLY A 40 -15.23 1.42 -3.71
N ASP A 41 -15.63 0.26 -4.23
CA ASP A 41 -15.35 -1.02 -3.58
C ASP A 41 -14.20 -1.76 -4.28
N ALA A 42 -12.97 -1.43 -3.88
CA ALA A 42 -11.84 -2.34 -4.08
C ALA A 42 -12.00 -3.53 -3.12
N GLY A 43 -13.03 -4.34 -3.37
CA GLY A 43 -13.34 -5.53 -2.61
C GLY A 43 -12.17 -6.51 -2.65
N TYR A 44 -11.61 -6.78 -1.47
CA TYR A 44 -10.62 -7.82 -1.16
C TYR A 44 -9.26 -7.76 -1.87
N PRO A 45 -8.37 -6.81 -1.51
CA PRO A 45 -6.94 -7.04 -1.67
C PRO A 45 -6.50 -8.02 -0.58
N VAL A 46 -6.49 -9.32 -0.93
CA VAL A 46 -5.91 -10.43 -0.16
C VAL A 46 -6.40 -10.47 1.29
N LEU A 47 -7.51 -11.18 1.51
CA LEU A 47 -7.80 -11.75 2.82
C LEU A 47 -7.00 -13.05 2.93
N GLU A 48 -5.69 -12.91 3.11
CA GLU A 48 -4.89 -13.95 3.73
C GLU A 48 -4.14 -13.31 4.89
N ASP A 49 -4.65 -13.63 6.06
CA ASP A 49 -3.88 -13.75 7.29
C ASP A 49 -2.70 -14.69 6.98
N PRO A 50 -1.43 -14.26 7.13
CA PRO A 50 -0.26 -15.10 6.87
C PRO A 50 -0.11 -16.30 7.85
N LEU A 51 -1.17 -16.68 8.56
CA LEU A 51 -1.23 -17.84 9.46
C LEU A 51 -2.28 -18.90 9.09
N GLU A 52 -2.99 -18.82 7.95
CA GLU A 52 -3.97 -19.86 7.58
C GLU A 52 -3.81 -20.44 6.16
N THR A 53 -2.67 -21.05 5.82
CA THR A 53 -2.60 -21.99 4.68
C THR A 53 -1.56 -23.11 4.86
N ARG A 54 -1.71 -23.93 5.92
CA ARG A 54 -1.49 -25.41 5.91
C ARG A 54 -1.49 -25.99 7.34
N LEU A 55 -2.68 -26.31 7.84
CA LEU A 55 -2.89 -27.42 8.78
C LEU A 55 -4.36 -27.84 8.68
N GLU A 56 -4.76 -28.46 7.57
CA GLU A 56 -5.96 -29.31 7.57
C GLU A 56 -5.57 -30.76 7.33
N GLY A 57 -5.75 -31.52 8.40
CA GLY A 57 -5.62 -32.96 8.44
C GLY A 57 -5.47 -33.40 9.88
N HIS A 58 -6.50 -33.19 10.72
CA HIS A 58 -7.13 -34.19 11.59
C HIS A 58 -8.28 -33.56 12.40
N SER A 59 -9.48 -34.13 12.19
CA SER A 59 -10.68 -34.13 13.04
C SER A 59 -11.28 -32.81 13.57
N ARG A 60 -12.43 -32.46 12.96
CA ARG A 60 -13.71 -32.07 13.60
C ARG A 60 -13.63 -31.31 14.93
N SER A 61 -13.83 -29.99 14.85
CA SER A 61 -14.78 -29.27 15.73
C SER A 61 -15.04 -27.87 15.18
N ARG A 62 -16.29 -27.61 14.77
CA ARG A 62 -16.82 -26.29 14.48
C ARG A 62 -16.69 -25.39 15.72
N ALA A 63 -16.16 -24.19 15.56
CA ALA A 63 -16.49 -23.06 16.42
C ALA A 63 -16.74 -21.84 15.51
N GLY A 64 -18.00 -21.42 15.45
CA GLY A 64 -18.42 -20.25 14.69
C GLY A 64 -18.09 -18.95 15.42
N ASN A 65 -18.09 -17.85 14.65
CA ASN A 65 -17.84 -16.49 15.10
C ASN A 65 -18.64 -16.11 16.36
N ALA A 66 -17.95 -15.51 17.32
CA ALA A 66 -18.57 -14.82 18.44
C ALA A 66 -19.32 -13.57 17.93
N ARG A 67 -20.64 -13.57 18.07
CA ARG A 67 -21.45 -12.34 18.09
C ARG A 67 -21.73 -11.95 19.54
N SER A 68 -21.77 -10.65 19.74
CA SER A 68 -21.89 -9.95 21.00
C SER A 68 -23.36 -9.57 21.27
N ASP A 69 -24.05 -10.38 22.08
CA ASP A 69 -25.33 -10.02 22.70
C ASP A 69 -25.74 -11.08 23.75
N GLU A 70 -25.70 -10.68 25.03
CA GLU A 70 -26.10 -11.48 26.19
C GLU A 70 -27.62 -11.74 26.21
N PHE A 71 -28.03 -12.92 26.69
CA PHE A 71 -29.14 -13.05 27.65
C PHE A 71 -29.03 -14.34 28.48
N HIS A 72 -29.28 -14.19 29.77
CA HIS A 72 -29.16 -15.16 30.87
C HIS A 72 -29.89 -16.50 30.70
N GLY A 73 -29.32 -17.57 31.28
CA GLY A 73 -30.01 -18.81 31.63
C GLY A 73 -29.10 -19.81 32.34
N HIS A 74 -29.42 -20.14 33.60
CA HIS A 74 -28.73 -21.14 34.43
C HIS A 74 -29.03 -22.57 33.98
N GLU A 75 -28.05 -23.49 34.00
CA GLU A 75 -28.16 -24.79 34.69
C GLU A 75 -26.85 -25.60 34.67
N ALA A 76 -26.70 -26.45 35.70
CA ALA A 76 -25.51 -27.21 36.06
C ALA A 76 -25.54 -28.65 35.52
N GLY A 77 -24.37 -29.29 35.37
CA GLY A 77 -24.31 -30.75 35.28
C GLY A 77 -23.04 -31.34 34.67
N PHE A 78 -22.05 -31.65 35.53
CA PHE A 78 -21.35 -32.95 35.62
C PHE A 78 -21.07 -33.75 34.31
N PHE A 79 -19.81 -33.94 33.92
CA PHE A 79 -18.90 -35.01 34.37
C PHE A 79 -17.58 -34.96 33.56
N VAL A 80 -16.51 -35.29 34.26
CA VAL A 80 -15.13 -35.35 33.80
C VAL A 80 -14.75 -36.81 33.58
N ASP A 81 -13.99 -37.10 32.52
CA ASP A 81 -13.09 -38.27 32.40
C ASP A 81 -11.97 -37.82 31.44
N VAL A 82 -10.69 -37.53 31.76
CA VAL A 82 -9.63 -38.06 32.64
C VAL A 82 -8.91 -39.30 32.06
N VAL A 83 -7.62 -39.05 31.71
CA VAL A 83 -6.47 -39.96 31.45
C VAL A 83 -6.34 -40.53 30.01
N LYS A 84 -5.22 -40.48 29.27
CA LYS A 84 -3.76 -40.45 29.57
C LYS A 84 -2.95 -39.82 28.40
N HIS A 85 -2.13 -38.78 28.61
CA HIS A 85 -0.64 -38.72 28.69
C HIS A 85 0.10 -39.36 27.49
N ASP A 86 0.90 -38.63 26.71
CA ASP A 86 2.23 -38.15 27.13
C ASP A 86 2.54 -36.66 26.85
N ILE A 87 3.46 -36.16 27.68
CA ILE A 87 3.82 -34.77 27.94
C ILE A 87 5.14 -34.40 27.23
N ALA A 88 5.23 -33.18 26.71
CA ALA A 88 6.44 -32.37 26.81
C ALA A 88 6.09 -30.94 27.24
N VAL A 89 6.48 -30.60 28.47
CA VAL A 89 6.41 -29.28 29.09
C VAL A 89 7.49 -28.39 28.53
N VAL A 90 7.14 -27.18 28.07
CA VAL A 90 7.91 -25.95 28.33
C VAL A 90 6.92 -24.80 28.58
N GLY A 91 6.86 -24.34 29.83
CA GLY A 91 6.21 -23.08 30.22
C GLY A 91 7.04 -21.88 29.71
N LEU A 92 6.49 -20.68 29.61
CA LEU A 92 6.15 -19.86 30.77
C LEU A 92 5.13 -18.78 30.38
N ASN A 93 4.01 -18.78 31.09
CA ASN A 93 3.26 -17.57 31.40
C ASN A 93 4.11 -16.69 32.34
N ARG A 94 4.31 -15.42 31.98
CA ARG A 94 4.36 -14.32 32.95
C ARG A 94 3.90 -13.02 32.29
N ARG A 95 2.72 -12.57 32.70
CA ARG A 95 2.24 -11.19 32.59
C ARG A 95 3.14 -10.26 33.41
N ALA A 96 3.20 -8.99 33.00
CA ALA A 96 3.48 -7.87 33.86
C ALA A 96 2.59 -6.70 33.42
N ASP A 97 1.36 -6.67 33.93
CA ASP A 97 0.57 -5.44 34.09
C ASP A 97 -0.03 -5.51 35.49
N ASP A 98 0.45 -4.66 36.38
CA ASP A 98 -0.24 -4.30 37.62
C ASP A 98 0.31 -2.94 38.08
N PHE A 99 -0.55 -1.93 38.13
CA PHE A 99 -0.81 -1.10 39.32
C PHE A 99 -1.83 -0.01 38.96
N ASP A 100 -3.06 -0.21 39.44
CA ASP A 100 -4.05 0.85 39.61
C ASP A 100 -4.07 1.36 41.06
N ASP A 101 -4.31 2.66 41.17
CA ASP A 101 -4.62 3.43 42.37
C ASP A 101 -5.81 2.87 43.16
N LEU A 102 -5.74 2.92 44.49
CA LEU A 102 -6.94 2.89 45.34
C LEU A 102 -6.79 3.79 46.57
N PHE A 103 -7.55 4.88 46.55
CA PHE A 103 -8.03 5.63 47.72
C PHE A 103 -9.04 4.80 48.51
N ASN A 104 -8.89 4.67 49.83
CA ASN A 104 -10.01 4.86 50.77
C ASN A 104 -9.58 5.07 52.22
N LEU A 105 -10.24 6.04 52.87
CA LEU A 105 -10.14 6.44 54.28
C LEU A 105 -11.07 5.57 55.15
N SER A 106 -10.62 5.17 56.36
CA SER A 106 -11.45 4.98 57.58
C SER A 106 -10.63 4.59 58.84
N ALA A 107 -10.43 5.59 59.72
CA ALA A 107 -10.38 5.64 61.20
C ALA A 107 -9.78 4.54 62.13
N HIS A 108 -8.69 4.94 62.84
CA HIS A 108 -8.32 4.83 64.29
C HIS A 108 -8.14 3.46 65.03
N PRO A 109 -7.35 3.34 66.15
CA PRO A 109 -6.54 4.32 66.90
C PRO A 109 -5.06 3.93 67.29
N ARG A 110 -4.28 4.98 67.62
CA ARG A 110 -3.06 5.15 68.47
C ARG A 110 -2.32 3.92 69.04
N ILE A 111 -0.97 3.89 68.88
CA ILE A 111 0.03 3.69 69.96
C ILE A 111 1.33 4.48 69.66
N LEU A 112 1.90 5.11 70.69
CA LEU A 112 3.11 5.93 70.75
C LEU A 112 4.42 5.19 70.39
N GLY A 113 5.41 5.91 69.86
CA GLY A 113 6.79 5.42 69.82
C GLY A 113 7.76 6.30 69.03
N THR A 114 8.48 7.16 69.74
CA THR A 114 9.58 8.01 69.29
C THR A 114 10.75 7.24 68.65
N GLY A 115 11.41 7.81 67.64
CA GLY A 115 12.74 7.36 67.23
C GLY A 115 13.20 7.87 65.87
N ILE A 116 13.81 9.05 65.85
CA ILE A 116 14.63 9.52 64.72
C ILE A 116 15.95 8.74 64.77
N THR A 117 16.23 7.93 63.75
CA THR A 117 17.61 7.51 63.42
C THR A 117 17.83 7.61 61.93
N SER A 118 18.52 8.68 61.54
CA SER A 118 19.12 8.86 60.22
C SER A 118 20.03 7.67 59.92
N SER A 119 19.68 6.91 58.89
CA SER A 119 20.49 5.81 58.36
C SER A 119 20.79 6.13 56.90
N THR A 120 22.04 6.41 56.60
CA THR A 120 22.56 6.62 55.25
C THR A 120 22.39 5.34 54.43
N VAL A 121 21.40 5.32 53.53
CA VAL A 121 21.26 4.27 52.53
C VAL A 121 22.33 4.49 51.45
N ARG A 122 23.37 3.68 51.45
CA ARG A 122 24.27 3.56 50.30
C ARG A 122 23.52 2.75 49.23
N HIS A 123 23.11 3.42 48.15
CA HIS A 123 22.71 2.72 46.94
C HIS A 123 23.94 2.06 46.31
N PRO A 124 23.91 0.76 46.00
CA PRO A 124 24.93 0.17 45.15
C PRO A 124 24.77 0.76 43.77
N THR A 125 25.74 1.58 43.35
CA THR A 125 25.93 1.93 41.94
C THR A 125 26.28 0.64 41.20
N VAL A 126 25.26 -0.01 40.63
CA VAL A 126 25.45 -0.98 39.56
C VAL A 126 25.95 -0.17 38.38
N GLY A 127 27.27 -0.19 38.17
CA GLY A 127 27.86 0.34 36.95
C GLY A 127 27.33 -0.48 35.78
N PHE A 128 26.36 0.08 35.04
CA PHE A 128 26.16 -0.35 33.67
C PHE A 128 27.47 -0.05 32.94
N PRO A 129 28.08 -1.01 32.24
CA PRO A 129 29.18 -0.67 31.36
C PRO A 129 28.67 0.40 30.41
N ASP A 130 29.40 1.50 30.29
CA ASP A 130 29.30 2.43 29.18
C ASP A 130 29.51 1.60 27.91
N ARG A 131 28.43 0.99 27.39
CA ARG A 131 28.31 0.81 25.96
C ARG A 131 28.31 2.23 25.45
N ALA A 132 29.48 2.69 25.03
CA ALA A 132 29.58 3.75 24.05
C ALA A 132 28.41 3.51 23.09
N CYS A 133 27.60 4.55 22.91
CA CYS A 133 26.66 4.61 21.81
C CYS A 133 27.53 4.36 20.58
N GLU A 134 27.65 3.10 20.16
CA GLU A 134 28.17 2.75 18.86
C GLU A 134 27.19 3.45 17.95
N THR A 135 27.62 4.63 17.50
CA THR A 135 27.01 5.36 16.42
C THR A 135 26.65 4.31 15.41
N PHE A 136 25.34 4.06 15.23
CA PHE A 136 24.83 3.09 14.27
C PHE A 136 25.62 3.36 13.00
N ALA A 137 26.57 2.47 12.68
CA ALA A 137 27.55 2.77 11.66
C ALA A 137 26.72 3.11 10.43
N MET A 138 26.84 4.35 9.95
CA MET A 138 25.97 4.87 8.90
C MET A 138 26.04 3.87 7.76
N SER A 139 25.01 3.05 7.65
CA SER A 139 24.96 2.03 6.63
C SER A 139 24.92 2.76 5.30
N ALA A 140 25.59 2.21 4.29
CA ALA A 140 25.74 2.91 3.02
C ALA A 140 24.36 3.36 2.53
N PRO A 141 24.21 4.63 2.10
CA PRO A 141 22.91 5.13 1.68
C PRO A 141 22.36 4.27 0.54
N ILE A 142 21.06 3.98 0.57
CA ILE A 142 20.38 3.33 -0.54
C ILE A 142 20.32 4.32 -1.69
N THR A 143 21.17 4.13 -2.70
CA THR A 143 21.22 4.98 -3.90
C THR A 143 20.37 4.44 -5.05
N SER A 144 19.89 3.19 -4.96
CA SER A 144 19.02 2.60 -5.96
C SER A 144 18.07 1.56 -5.36
N VAL A 145 16.90 1.41 -5.96
CA VAL A 145 15.91 0.39 -5.63
C VAL A 145 15.28 -0.19 -6.89
N GLN A 146 14.86 -1.45 -6.80
CA GLN A 146 13.98 -2.09 -7.76
C GLN A 146 12.55 -1.94 -7.28
N PHE A 147 11.68 -1.40 -8.14
CA PHE A 147 10.26 -1.26 -7.87
C PHE A 147 9.46 -2.20 -8.76
N PHE A 148 9.01 -3.31 -8.19
CA PHE A 148 8.20 -4.32 -8.86
C PHE A 148 6.74 -3.89 -8.81
N ALA A 149 6.20 -3.51 -9.97
CA ALA A 149 4.97 -2.75 -10.05
C ALA A 149 4.00 -3.21 -11.14
N ASP A 150 2.72 -2.93 -10.91
CA ASP A 150 1.64 -3.03 -11.88
C ASP A 150 0.77 -1.78 -11.78
N ALA A 151 0.66 -1.04 -12.87
CA ALA A 151 -0.10 0.21 -12.92
C ALA A 151 -1.60 0.00 -12.71
N CYS A 152 -2.11 -1.23 -12.84
CA CYS A 152 -3.51 -1.57 -12.62
C CYS A 152 -3.85 -1.72 -11.13
N CYS A 153 -2.84 -1.89 -10.28
CA CYS A 153 -3.02 -1.99 -8.83
C CYS A 153 -3.11 -0.59 -8.21
N PRO A 154 -4.21 -0.24 -7.52
CA PRO A 154 -4.37 1.09 -6.92
C PRO A 154 -3.39 1.34 -5.75
N TRP A 155 -3.00 0.28 -5.03
CA TRP A 155 -1.98 0.38 -3.96
C TRP A 155 -0.60 0.65 -4.55
N THR A 156 -0.24 -0.05 -5.62
CA THR A 156 1.02 0.14 -6.34
C THR A 156 1.12 1.52 -6.96
N TRP A 157 0.01 2.03 -7.50
CA TRP A 157 -0.07 3.41 -7.95
C TRP A 157 0.30 4.40 -6.85
N ASN A 158 -0.31 4.28 -5.67
CA ASN A 158 -0.02 5.16 -4.54
C ASN A 158 1.45 5.09 -4.09
N THR A 159 1.99 3.87 -3.92
CA THR A 159 3.40 3.69 -3.58
C THR A 159 4.32 4.26 -4.64
N SER A 160 3.97 4.15 -5.93
CA SER A 160 4.78 4.72 -7.02
C SER A 160 4.88 6.25 -6.94
N ARG A 161 3.79 6.93 -6.57
CA ARG A 161 3.77 8.40 -6.49
C ARG A 161 4.68 8.88 -5.36
N TRP A 162 4.60 8.21 -4.22
CA TRP A 162 5.52 8.44 -3.11
C TRP A 162 6.97 8.15 -3.51
N LEU A 163 7.24 7.03 -4.18
CA LEU A 163 8.59 6.63 -4.55
C LEU A 163 9.24 7.58 -5.57
N VAL A 164 8.47 8.13 -6.52
CA VAL A 164 8.96 9.15 -7.47
C VAL A 164 9.33 10.46 -6.75
N ASP A 165 8.53 10.89 -5.77
CA ASP A 165 8.85 12.05 -4.93
C ASP A 165 10.13 11.80 -4.10
N VAL A 166 10.26 10.61 -3.52
CA VAL A 166 11.49 10.18 -2.81
C VAL A 166 12.70 10.18 -3.74
N SER A 167 12.58 9.60 -4.93
CA SER A 167 13.64 9.57 -5.94
C SER A 167 14.16 10.98 -6.23
N THR A 168 13.23 11.94 -6.41
CA THR A 168 13.56 13.35 -6.68
C THR A 168 14.27 14.02 -5.50
N ARG A 169 13.83 13.78 -4.26
CA ARG A 169 14.36 14.46 -3.06
C ARG A 169 15.65 13.86 -2.52
N HIS A 170 15.84 12.55 -2.68
CA HIS A 170 16.96 11.80 -2.11
C HIS A 170 17.99 11.34 -3.15
N GLY A 171 17.74 11.56 -4.45
CA GLY A 171 18.63 11.11 -5.52
C GLY A 171 18.73 9.59 -5.59
N VAL A 172 17.60 8.91 -5.42
CA VAL A 172 17.51 7.44 -5.46
C VAL A 172 17.10 7.02 -6.86
N ASP A 173 17.91 6.18 -7.50
CA ASP A 173 17.59 5.61 -8.81
C ASP A 173 16.52 4.52 -8.67
N VAL A 174 15.44 4.63 -9.45
CA VAL A 174 14.37 3.64 -9.48
C VAL A 174 14.48 2.79 -10.74
N GLU A 175 14.81 1.52 -10.57
CA GLU A 175 14.67 0.51 -11.62
C GLU A 175 13.23 -0.02 -11.60
N TRP A 176 12.47 0.26 -12.65
CA TRP A 176 11.07 -0.15 -12.75
C TRP A 176 10.94 -1.58 -13.25
N ARG A 177 10.55 -2.50 -12.37
CA ARG A 177 10.35 -3.93 -12.66
C ARG A 177 8.86 -4.25 -12.79
N THR A 178 8.52 -5.33 -13.49
CA THR A 178 7.13 -5.75 -13.69
C THR A 178 6.66 -6.69 -12.58
N LEU A 179 5.46 -6.44 -12.03
CA LEU A 179 4.79 -7.31 -11.06
C LEU A 179 3.34 -7.55 -11.46
N SER A 180 3.14 -8.27 -12.57
CA SER A 180 1.81 -8.44 -13.17
C SER A 180 0.82 -9.10 -12.22
N LEU A 181 -0.29 -8.42 -11.92
CA LEU A 181 -1.43 -8.99 -11.20
C LEU A 181 -2.02 -10.20 -11.93
N ALA A 182 -2.01 -10.18 -13.26
CA ALA A 182 -2.49 -11.30 -14.08
C ALA A 182 -1.64 -12.56 -13.85
N GLU A 183 -0.33 -12.40 -13.67
CA GLU A 183 0.58 -13.49 -13.38
C GLU A 183 0.47 -13.95 -11.92
N LEU A 184 0.39 -13.02 -10.96
CA LEU A 184 0.17 -13.34 -9.54
C LEU A 184 -1.14 -14.12 -9.28
N ASN A 185 -2.15 -13.94 -10.14
CA ASN A 185 -3.46 -14.58 -10.00
C ASN A 185 -3.74 -15.66 -11.06
N LYS A 186 -2.73 -16.09 -11.85
CA LYS A 186 -2.95 -17.00 -12.99
C LYS A 186 -3.57 -18.36 -12.62
N ASP A 187 -3.31 -18.83 -11.40
CA ASP A 187 -3.78 -20.12 -10.88
C ASP A 187 -4.96 -19.97 -9.90
N ARG A 188 -5.50 -18.75 -9.73
CA ARG A 188 -6.59 -18.44 -8.80
C ARG A 188 -7.92 -18.29 -9.56
N ASP A 189 -9.02 -18.66 -8.91
CA ASP A 189 -10.34 -18.31 -9.44
C ASP A 189 -10.62 -16.83 -9.12
N VAL A 190 -10.79 -16.04 -10.18
CA VAL A 190 -10.94 -14.59 -10.10
C VAL A 190 -12.36 -14.20 -10.51
N PRO A 191 -13.08 -13.40 -9.69
CA PRO A 191 -14.40 -12.90 -10.05
C PRO A 191 -14.43 -12.19 -11.41
N GLU A 192 -15.52 -12.33 -12.16
CA GLU A 192 -15.65 -11.80 -13.53
C GLU A 192 -15.35 -10.30 -13.63
N HIS A 193 -15.79 -9.51 -12.64
CA HIS A 193 -15.59 -8.07 -12.65
C HIS A 193 -14.11 -7.64 -12.55
N PHE A 194 -13.20 -8.51 -12.09
CA PHE A 194 -11.76 -8.24 -12.09
C PHE A 194 -11.05 -8.65 -13.38
N ARG A 195 -11.68 -9.48 -14.23
CA ARG A 195 -11.06 -10.01 -15.46
C ARG A 195 -10.59 -8.91 -16.43
N PRO A 196 -11.33 -7.81 -16.66
CA PRO A 196 -10.85 -6.71 -17.50
C PRO A 196 -9.54 -6.10 -16.98
N ARG A 197 -9.43 -5.92 -15.66
CA ARG A 197 -8.22 -5.38 -15.02
C ARG A 197 -7.03 -6.34 -15.15
N LEU A 198 -7.25 -7.66 -15.07
CA LEU A 198 -6.18 -8.64 -15.30
C LEU A 198 -5.75 -8.71 -16.77
N ALA A 199 -6.68 -8.62 -17.72
CA ALA A 199 -6.33 -8.57 -19.14
C ALA A 199 -5.45 -7.34 -19.46
N CYS A 200 -5.84 -6.20 -18.92
CA CYS A 200 -5.11 -4.94 -18.97
C CYS A 200 -3.72 -5.04 -18.31
N SER A 201 -3.64 -5.61 -17.09
CA SER A 201 -2.38 -5.88 -16.38
C SER A 201 -1.40 -6.69 -17.23
N ARG A 202 -1.86 -7.77 -17.86
CA ARG A 202 -1.01 -8.61 -18.72
C ARG A 202 -0.49 -7.83 -19.92
N ARG A 203 -1.36 -7.11 -20.63
CA ARG A 203 -0.97 -6.37 -21.84
C ARG A 203 0.01 -5.25 -21.54
N LEU A 204 -0.24 -4.46 -20.49
CA LEU A 204 0.70 -3.43 -20.07
C LEU A 204 2.04 -4.05 -19.61
N ALA A 205 2.01 -5.14 -18.86
CA ALA A 205 3.23 -5.85 -18.44
C ALA A 205 4.11 -6.26 -19.64
N ARG A 206 3.53 -6.73 -20.75
CA ARG A 206 4.28 -7.06 -21.97
C ARG A 206 4.93 -5.82 -22.60
N VAL A 207 4.22 -4.70 -22.61
CA VAL A 207 4.79 -3.41 -23.05
C VAL A 207 5.96 -3.00 -22.17
N LEU A 208 5.82 -3.10 -20.84
CA LEU A 208 6.89 -2.74 -19.91
C LEU A 208 8.12 -3.64 -20.11
N GLU A 209 7.94 -4.96 -20.26
CA GLU A 209 9.06 -5.88 -20.54
C GLU A 209 9.73 -5.58 -21.89
N SER A 210 8.95 -5.22 -22.91
CA SER A 210 9.52 -4.79 -24.19
C SER A 210 10.39 -3.53 -24.05
N LEU A 211 9.90 -2.52 -23.33
CA LEU A 211 10.66 -1.29 -23.07
C LEU A 211 11.93 -1.58 -22.25
N ARG A 212 11.82 -2.45 -21.24
CA ARG A 212 12.95 -2.87 -20.39
C ARG A 212 14.02 -3.62 -21.17
N ALA A 213 13.65 -4.50 -22.10
CA ALA A 213 14.59 -5.23 -22.94
C ALA A 213 15.46 -4.28 -23.79
N ASP A 214 14.93 -3.11 -24.14
CA ASP A 214 15.64 -2.05 -24.88
C ASP A 214 16.36 -1.04 -23.96
N GLY A 215 16.34 -1.25 -22.63
CA GLY A 215 16.94 -0.36 -21.65
C GLY A 215 16.20 0.97 -21.43
N ARG A 216 14.93 1.08 -21.87
CA ARG A 216 14.13 2.32 -21.83
C ARG A 216 13.41 2.51 -20.49
N ASN A 217 14.14 2.50 -19.38
CA ASN A 217 13.59 2.60 -18.01
C ASN A 217 12.83 3.92 -17.77
N ASP A 218 13.25 5.01 -18.40
CA ASP A 218 12.56 6.30 -18.41
C ASP A 218 11.18 6.22 -19.08
N MET A 219 11.07 5.50 -20.20
CA MET A 219 9.80 5.29 -20.88
C MET A 219 8.87 4.34 -20.10
N VAL A 220 9.42 3.34 -19.41
CA VAL A 220 8.65 2.51 -18.46
C VAL A 220 8.02 3.39 -17.38
N ALA A 221 8.80 4.29 -16.78
CA ALA A 221 8.29 5.23 -15.78
C ALA A 221 7.22 6.17 -16.35
N ALA A 222 7.43 6.70 -17.56
CA ALA A 222 6.53 7.63 -18.22
C ALA A 222 5.17 7.00 -18.54
N ILE A 223 5.17 5.83 -19.22
CA ILE A 223 3.92 5.15 -19.56
C ILE A 223 3.20 4.66 -18.31
N PHE A 224 3.93 4.15 -17.31
CA PHE A 224 3.33 3.77 -16.02
C PHE A 224 2.61 4.96 -15.38
N ALA A 225 3.24 6.14 -15.37
CA ALA A 225 2.68 7.35 -14.80
C ALA A 225 1.41 7.83 -15.52
N ASP A 226 1.44 7.95 -16.85
CA ASP A 226 0.26 8.41 -17.60
C ASP A 226 -0.88 7.38 -17.55
N TYR A 227 -0.57 6.09 -17.71
CA TYR A 227 -1.55 5.00 -17.64
C TYR A 227 -2.27 4.96 -16.28
N GLY A 228 -1.50 4.97 -15.19
CA GLY A 228 -2.05 4.93 -13.84
C GLY A 228 -2.83 6.20 -13.49
N ALA A 229 -2.43 7.37 -13.99
CA ALA A 229 -3.17 8.61 -13.76
C ALA A 229 -4.58 8.52 -14.35
N ARG A 230 -4.69 8.05 -15.61
CA ARG A 230 -5.97 7.88 -16.27
C ARG A 230 -6.84 6.81 -15.63
N LEU A 231 -6.24 5.68 -15.26
CA LEU A 231 -6.98 4.57 -14.67
C LEU A 231 -7.55 4.93 -13.28
N HIS A 232 -6.72 5.53 -12.42
CA HIS A 232 -7.06 5.72 -11.00
C HIS A 232 -7.70 7.06 -10.68
N HIS A 233 -7.43 8.11 -11.47
CA HIS A 233 -7.99 9.44 -11.24
C HIS A 233 -9.07 9.82 -12.26
N ASP A 234 -8.90 9.44 -13.52
CA ASP A 234 -9.87 9.77 -14.58
C ASP A 234 -10.92 8.67 -14.78
N GLU A 235 -10.82 7.58 -13.99
CA GLU A 235 -11.69 6.39 -14.07
C GLU A 235 -11.80 5.83 -15.50
N ALA A 236 -10.71 5.95 -16.27
CA ALA A 236 -10.66 5.46 -17.63
C ALA A 236 -10.89 3.94 -17.66
N SER A 237 -11.65 3.47 -18.66
CA SER A 237 -11.89 2.04 -18.83
C SER A 237 -10.57 1.31 -19.13
N PRO A 238 -10.31 0.16 -18.48
CA PRO A 238 -9.07 -0.61 -18.67
C PRO A 238 -9.11 -1.41 -19.99
N ASP A 239 -9.16 -0.70 -21.10
CA ASP A 239 -9.21 -1.24 -22.46
C ASP A 239 -8.12 -0.63 -23.38
N ASP A 240 -8.14 -0.98 -24.66
CA ASP A 240 -7.17 -0.53 -25.65
C ASP A 240 -7.11 0.99 -25.79
N SER A 241 -8.24 1.69 -25.60
CA SER A 241 -8.28 3.15 -25.73
C SER A 241 -7.41 3.84 -24.68
N LEU A 242 -7.35 3.28 -23.47
CA LEU A 242 -6.49 3.75 -22.40
C LEU A 242 -5.01 3.57 -22.77
N LEU A 243 -4.61 2.38 -23.21
CA LEU A 243 -3.23 2.13 -23.63
C LEU A 243 -2.81 3.05 -24.79
N ILE A 244 -3.65 3.18 -25.82
CA ILE A 244 -3.39 4.04 -26.99
C ILE A 244 -3.24 5.51 -26.57
N ALA A 245 -4.11 5.99 -25.68
CA ALA A 245 -4.04 7.36 -25.16
C ALA A 245 -2.73 7.60 -24.41
N SER A 246 -2.31 6.64 -23.57
CA SER A 246 -1.06 6.75 -22.83
C SER A 246 0.18 6.70 -23.70
N VAL A 247 0.23 5.78 -24.65
CA VAL A 247 1.31 5.67 -25.64
C VAL A 247 1.48 6.96 -26.42
N THR A 248 0.37 7.55 -26.88
CA THR A 248 0.37 8.83 -27.60
C THR A 248 0.88 9.97 -26.72
N ALA A 249 0.43 10.03 -25.47
CA ALA A 249 0.79 11.10 -24.53
C ALA A 249 2.29 11.09 -24.18
N VAL A 250 2.89 9.91 -24.05
CA VAL A 250 4.33 9.78 -23.71
C VAL A 250 5.24 9.74 -24.94
N GLY A 251 4.68 9.76 -26.15
CA GLY A 251 5.44 9.80 -27.40
C GLY A 251 6.10 8.47 -27.80
N LEU A 252 5.57 7.34 -27.34
CA LEU A 252 6.00 6.01 -27.77
C LEU A 252 5.43 5.67 -29.15
N ASP A 253 6.13 4.83 -29.91
CA ASP A 253 5.62 4.35 -31.19
C ASP A 253 4.40 3.44 -30.96
N LEU A 254 3.28 3.83 -31.56
CA LEU A 254 2.02 3.15 -31.34
C LEU A 254 2.02 1.73 -31.90
N ALA A 255 2.59 1.51 -33.08
CA ALA A 255 2.59 0.20 -33.71
C ALA A 255 3.50 -0.77 -32.96
N GLU A 256 4.72 -0.33 -32.60
CA GLU A 256 5.66 -1.08 -31.77
C GLU A 256 5.02 -1.47 -30.43
N THR A 257 4.39 -0.50 -29.75
CA THR A 257 3.81 -0.73 -28.43
C THR A 257 2.62 -1.69 -28.48
N MET A 258 1.71 -1.52 -29.44
CA MET A 258 0.56 -2.41 -29.58
C MET A 258 0.98 -3.83 -29.99
N ASN A 259 2.00 -3.96 -30.85
CA ASN A 259 2.57 -5.26 -31.16
C ASN A 259 3.14 -5.93 -29.90
N ALA A 260 3.87 -5.20 -29.05
CA ALA A 260 4.37 -5.74 -27.79
C ALA A 260 3.26 -6.17 -26.84
N ALA A 261 2.18 -5.38 -26.71
CA ALA A 261 1.03 -5.69 -25.86
C ALA A 261 0.36 -7.03 -26.22
N ASP A 262 0.37 -7.39 -27.51
CA ASP A 262 -0.27 -8.61 -28.01
C ASP A 262 0.71 -9.78 -28.19
N ASP A 263 2.01 -9.57 -27.95
CA ASP A 263 3.06 -10.57 -28.15
C ASP A 263 3.34 -11.40 -26.89
N ALA A 264 2.93 -12.68 -26.93
CA ALA A 264 3.12 -13.62 -25.83
C ALA A 264 4.59 -13.99 -25.55
N ARG A 265 5.55 -13.62 -26.41
CA ARG A 265 6.98 -13.88 -26.14
C ARG A 265 7.47 -13.21 -24.86
N TRP A 266 6.79 -12.15 -24.42
CA TRP A 266 7.12 -11.43 -23.19
C TRP A 266 6.63 -12.15 -21.93
N ASP A 267 5.72 -13.13 -22.04
CA ASP A 267 5.13 -13.80 -20.87
C ASP A 267 6.19 -14.50 -20.01
N SER A 268 7.24 -15.09 -20.61
CA SER A 268 8.34 -15.69 -19.84
C SER A 268 9.17 -14.66 -19.06
N ALA A 269 9.35 -13.45 -19.61
CA ALA A 269 10.04 -12.37 -18.92
C ALA A 269 9.19 -11.84 -17.75
N ILE A 270 7.87 -11.74 -17.94
CA ILE A 270 6.92 -11.39 -16.88
C ILE A 270 6.98 -12.42 -15.75
N THR A 271 6.88 -13.71 -16.04
CA THR A 271 6.99 -14.78 -15.04
C THR A 271 8.32 -14.70 -14.28
N THR A 272 9.42 -14.41 -14.99
CA THR A 272 10.75 -14.26 -14.37
C THR A 272 10.78 -13.08 -13.40
N SER A 273 10.30 -11.90 -13.82
CA SER A 273 10.25 -10.71 -12.96
C SER A 273 9.35 -10.92 -11.73
N VAL A 274 8.21 -11.60 -11.87
CA VAL A 274 7.32 -11.93 -10.74
C VAL A 274 7.98 -12.93 -9.78
N THR A 275 8.67 -13.94 -10.31
CA THR A 275 9.40 -14.93 -9.49
C THR A 275 10.50 -14.24 -8.68
N GLU A 276 11.30 -13.39 -9.32
CA GLU A 276 12.35 -12.60 -8.65
C GLU A 276 11.76 -11.72 -7.53
N ALA A 277 10.63 -11.06 -7.78
CA ALA A 277 9.97 -10.24 -6.77
C ALA A 277 9.58 -11.04 -5.52
N LEU A 278 9.02 -12.24 -5.71
CA LEU A 278 8.61 -13.13 -4.62
C LEU A 278 9.82 -13.75 -3.90
N GLU A 279 10.91 -14.06 -4.60
CA GLU A 279 12.16 -14.50 -3.97
C GLU A 279 12.75 -13.42 -3.05
N LEU A 280 12.61 -12.14 -3.43
CA LEU A 280 13.12 -11.01 -2.65
C LEU A 280 12.24 -10.63 -1.45
N ALA A 281 10.91 -10.72 -1.59
CA ALA A 281 9.95 -10.23 -0.60
C ALA A 281 9.26 -11.32 0.24
N GLY A 282 9.40 -12.58 -0.17
CA GLY A 282 8.71 -13.72 0.42
C GLY A 282 7.50 -14.20 -0.42
N PRO A 283 7.03 -15.43 -0.17
CA PRO A 283 5.86 -15.98 -0.84
C PRO A 283 4.57 -15.26 -0.38
N ASP A 284 3.50 -15.46 -1.15
CA ASP A 284 2.12 -15.07 -0.79
C ASP A 284 1.89 -13.56 -0.54
N VAL A 285 2.80 -12.71 -1.02
CA VAL A 285 2.64 -11.25 -1.00
C VAL A 285 2.01 -10.72 -2.29
N GLY A 286 1.43 -9.52 -2.20
CA GLY A 286 0.80 -8.82 -3.32
C GLY A 286 1.72 -7.79 -3.98
N SER A 287 1.09 -6.85 -4.70
CA SER A 287 1.75 -5.69 -5.32
C SER A 287 1.50 -4.43 -4.47
N PRO A 288 2.49 -3.53 -4.29
CA PRO A 288 3.83 -3.53 -4.90
C PRO A 288 4.90 -4.22 -4.05
N ILE A 289 6.09 -4.42 -4.63
CA ILE A 289 7.31 -4.82 -3.92
C ILE A 289 8.42 -3.81 -4.22
N ILE A 290 9.14 -3.37 -3.19
CA ILE A 290 10.38 -2.60 -3.33
C ILE A 290 11.54 -3.42 -2.80
N ALA A 291 12.58 -3.59 -3.61
CA ALA A 291 13.78 -4.33 -3.24
C ALA A 291 15.05 -3.50 -3.38
N SER A 292 16.03 -3.79 -2.54
CA SER A 292 17.38 -3.24 -2.66
C SER A 292 18.26 -4.23 -3.41
N PRO A 293 18.74 -3.89 -4.62
CA PRO A 293 19.66 -4.77 -5.36
C PRO A 293 20.99 -4.96 -4.61
N LEU A 294 21.39 -3.98 -3.78
CA LEU A 294 22.58 -4.07 -2.93
C LEU A 294 22.45 -5.15 -1.85
N HIS A 295 21.26 -5.27 -1.25
CA HIS A 295 21.04 -6.15 -0.10
C HIS A 295 20.45 -7.51 -0.49
N GLY A 296 19.92 -7.64 -1.71
CA GLY A 296 19.26 -8.87 -2.18
C GLY A 296 18.02 -9.21 -1.37
N ARG A 297 17.24 -8.20 -0.96
CA ARG A 297 15.98 -8.34 -0.23
C ARG A 297 15.01 -7.23 -0.57
N GLY A 298 13.73 -7.49 -0.42
CA GLY A 298 12.68 -6.52 -0.60
C GLY A 298 11.54 -6.68 0.40
N PHE A 299 10.63 -5.72 0.36
CA PHE A 299 9.43 -5.72 1.18
C PHE A 299 8.21 -5.56 0.30
N PHE A 300 7.14 -6.26 0.67
CA PHE A 300 5.80 -5.93 0.21
C PHE A 300 5.39 -4.55 0.75
N GLY A 301 4.96 -3.68 -0.15
CA GLY A 301 4.64 -2.29 0.15
C GLY A 301 5.84 -1.33 0.02
N PRO A 302 5.83 -0.18 0.71
CA PRO A 302 4.85 0.21 1.73
C PRO A 302 3.47 0.48 1.13
N ILE A 303 2.43 0.04 1.84
CA ILE A 303 1.02 0.25 1.46
C ILE A 303 0.55 1.58 2.06
N VAL A 304 0.26 2.56 1.20
CA VAL A 304 -0.12 3.93 1.59
C VAL A 304 -1.40 4.38 0.88
N SER A 305 -2.19 5.21 1.57
CA SER A 305 -3.48 5.72 1.11
C SER A 305 -3.92 6.92 1.95
N PRO A 306 -3.90 8.15 1.41
CA PRO A 306 -3.21 8.54 0.16
C PRO A 306 -1.67 8.43 0.30
N PRO A 307 -0.91 8.62 -0.80
CA PRO A 307 0.55 8.69 -0.73
C PRO A 307 1.00 9.82 0.20
N PRO A 308 1.95 9.59 1.13
CA PRO A 308 2.47 10.67 1.96
C PRO A 308 3.25 11.67 1.10
N VAL A 309 3.36 12.91 1.59
CA VAL A 309 4.10 14.00 0.95
C VAL A 309 5.02 14.70 1.97
N GLY A 310 6.05 15.39 1.49
CA GLY A 310 6.92 16.21 2.35
C GLY A 310 7.58 15.40 3.49
N PRO A 311 7.59 15.89 4.74
CA PRO A 311 8.26 15.22 5.86
C PRO A 311 7.79 13.79 6.12
N ASP A 312 6.50 13.49 5.90
CA ASP A 312 5.96 12.14 6.12
C ASP A 312 6.47 11.17 5.06
N ALA A 313 6.67 11.65 3.82
CA ALA A 313 7.27 10.86 2.77
C ALA A 313 8.76 10.59 3.02
N ASP A 314 9.48 11.54 3.64
CA ASP A 314 10.86 11.32 4.10
C ASP A 314 10.91 10.28 5.22
N ALA A 315 10.02 10.39 6.21
CA ALA A 315 9.95 9.45 7.32
C ALA A 315 9.69 8.02 6.84
N LEU A 316 8.76 7.84 5.89
CA LEU A 316 8.51 6.52 5.30
C LEU A 316 9.73 5.97 4.54
N TRP A 317 10.48 6.84 3.85
CA TRP A 317 11.71 6.43 3.18
C TRP A 317 12.80 5.99 4.17
N GLN A 318 12.94 6.68 5.30
CA GLN A 318 13.87 6.28 6.36
C GLN A 318 13.48 4.95 6.98
N ILE A 319 12.19 4.69 7.19
CA ILE A 319 11.70 3.40 7.69
C ILE A 319 12.05 2.28 6.72
N LEU A 320 11.72 2.42 5.43
CA LEU A 320 12.01 1.41 4.42
C LEU A 320 13.53 1.19 4.27
N SER A 321 14.30 2.28 4.20
CA SER A 321 15.76 2.22 4.08
C SER A 321 16.38 1.52 5.30
N GLY A 322 15.94 1.85 6.51
CA GLY A 322 16.38 1.18 7.73
C GLY A 322 16.04 -0.31 7.72
N ALA A 323 14.82 -0.68 7.31
CA ALA A 323 14.38 -2.06 7.20
C ALA A 323 15.24 -2.87 6.21
N LEU A 324 15.60 -2.31 5.05
CA LEU A 324 16.45 -2.98 4.05
C LEU A 324 17.85 -3.32 4.56
N HIS A 325 18.36 -2.57 5.54
CA HIS A 325 19.65 -2.83 6.19
C HIS A 325 19.59 -3.91 7.29
N LEU A 326 18.39 -4.28 7.74
CA LEU A 326 18.19 -5.22 8.84
C LEU A 326 17.77 -6.59 8.27
N PRO A 327 18.70 -7.55 8.10
CA PRO A 327 18.38 -8.86 7.51
C PRO A 327 17.41 -9.68 8.36
N ASP A 328 17.32 -9.40 9.66
CA ASP A 328 16.45 -10.11 10.61
C ASP A 328 15.10 -9.41 10.83
N PHE A 329 14.81 -8.33 10.10
CA PHE A 329 13.53 -7.64 10.14
C PHE A 329 12.65 -8.10 8.97
N PHE A 330 11.49 -8.68 9.30
CA PHE A 330 10.63 -9.34 8.31
C PHE A 330 9.31 -8.63 8.05
N GLU A 331 8.63 -8.12 9.07
CA GLU A 331 7.29 -7.53 8.89
C GLU A 331 6.97 -6.44 9.91
N LEU A 332 6.27 -5.40 9.44
CA LEU A 332 5.54 -4.45 10.26
C LEU A 332 4.21 -4.15 9.58
N LYS A 333 3.11 -4.43 10.27
CA LYS A 333 1.75 -4.29 9.74
C LYS A 333 0.82 -3.67 10.76
N ARG A 334 -0.13 -2.86 10.28
CA ARG A 334 -1.27 -2.35 11.05
C ARG A 334 -2.57 -2.58 10.28
N GLY A 335 -3.68 -2.58 11.01
CA GLY A 335 -5.02 -2.69 10.42
C GLY A 335 -5.33 -1.52 9.48
N ARG A 336 -6.11 -1.81 8.43
CA ARG A 336 -6.64 -0.82 7.47
C ARG A 336 -8.15 -0.75 7.62
N ASN A 337 -8.69 0.45 7.76
CA ASN A 337 -10.11 0.66 8.02
C ASN A 337 -10.84 1.40 6.89
N ASN A 338 -10.11 1.89 5.88
CA ASN A 338 -10.64 2.71 4.79
C ASN A 338 -10.27 2.09 3.43
N GLY A 339 -11.05 2.46 2.40
CA GLY A 339 -10.73 2.16 1.00
C GLY A 339 -9.47 2.89 0.51
N VAL A 340 -9.12 2.68 -0.76
CA VAL A 340 -8.01 3.41 -1.38
C VAL A 340 -8.44 4.86 -1.63
N GLU A 341 -7.60 5.78 -1.17
CA GLU A 341 -7.69 7.20 -1.45
C GLU A 341 -6.47 7.59 -2.30
N PHE A 342 -6.71 8.40 -3.32
CA PHE A 342 -5.66 8.94 -4.17
C PHE A 342 -5.34 10.39 -3.75
N GLY A 343 -4.08 10.79 -3.92
CA GLY A 343 -3.69 12.20 -3.81
C GLY A 343 -4.25 13.04 -4.97
N PRO A 344 -3.78 14.29 -5.16
CA PRO A 344 -4.12 15.04 -6.36
C PRO A 344 -3.65 14.30 -7.62
N ARG A 345 -4.41 14.46 -8.72
CA ARG A 345 -4.01 13.96 -10.03
C ARG A 345 -2.67 14.61 -10.43
N PRO A 346 -1.61 13.81 -10.69
CA PRO A 346 -0.29 14.33 -11.02
C PRO A 346 -0.19 14.95 -12.41
#